data_AF-A0A9X6B1W5-F1
#
_entry.id   AF-A0A9X6B1W5-F1
#
_cell.length_a   1.000
_cell.length_b   1.000
_cell.length_c   1.000
_cell.angle_alpha   90.00
_cell.angle_beta   90.00
_cell.angle_gamma   90.00
#
_symmetry.space_group_name_H-M   'P 1'
#
loop_
_entity.id
_entity.type
_entity.pdbx_description
1 polymer ?
#
loop_
_entity_poly.entity_id
_entity_poly.type
_entity_poly.pdbx_seq_one_letter_code
_entity_poly.pdbx_strand_id
1 'polypeptide(L)' 'MYLYRAVDSEGNTIDFNLSKTRNHKAAKRFFKKALQSFHASKPRTITIDKNPAYPVAI' A
#
# COMPACT_ATOMS: atom_id res chain seq x y z
N MET A 1 9.52 -3.57 13.20
CA MET A 1 8.45 -2.61 12.85
C MET A 1 8.56 -2.33 11.36
N TYR A 2 7.47 -2.30 10.62
CA TYR A 2 7.45 -2.14 9.16
C TYR A 2 6.52 -1.00 8.76
N LEU A 3 7.00 -0.12 7.89
CA LEU A 3 6.23 0.98 7.33
C LEU A 3 5.72 0.59 5.94
N TYR A 4 4.40 0.59 5.78
CA TYR A 4 3.76 0.56 4.47
C TYR A 4 3.45 2.00 4.08
N ARG A 5 3.87 2.40 2.89
CA ARG A 5 3.65 3.75 2.33
C ARG A 5 3.14 3.62 0.90
N ALA A 6 2.14 4.41 0.56
CA ALA A 6 1.59 4.54 -0.77
C ALA A 6 1.85 5.97 -1.22
N VAL A 7 2.36 6.11 -2.44
CA VAL A 7 2.56 7.39 -3.10
C VAL A 7 1.96 7.37 -4.48
N ASP A 8 1.54 8.53 -4.96
CA ASP A 8 1.14 8.70 -6.35
C ASP A 8 2.36 8.84 -7.28
N SER A 9 2.09 9.03 -8.58
CA SER A 9 3.12 9.20 -9.60
C SER A 9 3.92 10.49 -9.48
N GLU A 10 3.40 11.50 -8.79
CA GLU A 10 4.07 12.78 -8.53
C GLU A 10 4.92 12.72 -7.26
N GLY A 11 4.85 11.61 -6.51
CA GLY A 11 5.56 11.39 -5.26
C GLY A 11 4.80 11.88 -4.03
N ASN A 12 3.56 12.36 -4.18
CA ASN A 12 2.74 12.76 -3.05
C ASN A 12 2.31 11.53 -2.26
N THR A 13 2.26 11.66 -0.94
CA THR A 13 1.85 10.55 -0.07
C THR A 13 0.34 10.41 -0.08
N ILE A 14 -0.13 9.23 -0.47
CA ILE A 14 -1.54 8.86 -0.40
C ILE A 14 -1.89 8.42 1.02
N ASP A 15 -1.08 7.52 1.59
CA ASP A 15 -1.30 7.01 2.93
C ASP A 15 -0.07 6.26 3.48
N PHE A 16 -0.05 6.05 4.80
CA PHE A 16 0.91 5.21 5.50
C PHE A 16 0.24 4.33 6.58
N ASN A 17 0.89 3.21 6.88
CA ASN A 17 0.49 2.32 7.97
C ASN A 17 1.71 1.63 8.59
N LEU A 18 1.82 1.71 9.91
CA LEU A 18 2.82 0.96 10.67
C LEU A 18 2.26 -0.41 11.07
N SER A 19 3.08 -1.44 10.90
CA SER A 19 2.77 -2.80 11.32
C SER A 19 3.94 -3.38 12.09
N LYS A 20 3.64 -4.22 13.09
CA LYS A 20 4.67 -5.01 13.76
C LYS A 20 5.25 -6.10 12.83
N THR A 21 4.47 -6.56 11.84
CA THR A 21 4.84 -7.66 10.93
C THR A 21 4.70 -7.30 9.44
N ARG A 22 5.54 -7.92 8.60
CA ARG A 22 5.52 -7.78 7.14
C ARG A 22 4.84 -8.99 6.50
N ASN A 23 3.52 -9.10 6.65
CA ASN A 23 2.73 -10.23 6.15
C ASN A 23 1.61 -9.80 5.20
N HIS A 24 1.04 -10.78 4.48
CA HIS A 24 -0.02 -10.54 3.49
C HIS A 24 -1.27 -9.87 4.10
N LYS A 25 -1.61 -10.18 5.37
CA LYS A 25 -2.76 -9.57 6.06
C LYS A 25 -2.56 -8.07 6.26
N ALA A 26 -1.40 -7.67 6.75
CA ALA A 26 -1.05 -6.27 6.95
C ALA A 26 -0.98 -5.52 5.60
N ALA A 27 -0.37 -6.15 4.59
CA ALA A 27 -0.31 -5.59 3.24
C ALA A 27 -1.71 -5.38 2.64
N LYS A 28 -2.60 -6.38 2.72
CA LYS A 28 -3.97 -6.31 2.20
C LYS A 28 -4.81 -5.25 2.90
N ARG A 29 -4.67 -5.14 4.23
CA ARG A 29 -5.34 -4.09 5.01
C ARG A 29 -4.86 -2.71 4.57
N PHE A 30 -3.56 -2.53 4.41
CA PHE A 30 -3.00 -1.28 3.95
C PHE A 30 -3.46 -0.94 2.53
N PHE A 31 -3.43 -1.91 1.62
CA PHE A 31 -3.85 -1.71 0.23
C PHE A 31 -5.31 -1.24 0.12
N LYS A 32 -6.23 -1.89 0.86
CA LYS A 32 -7.63 -1.45 0.93
C LYS A 32 -7.77 -0.03 1.47
N LYS A 33 -7.05 0.30 2.54
CA LYS A 33 -7.05 1.63 3.16
C LYS A 33 -6.58 2.69 2.15
N ALA A 34 -5.45 2.43 1.49
CA ALA A 34 -4.87 3.34 0.51
C ALA A 34 -5.81 3.59 -0.68
N LEU A 35 -6.48 2.55 -1.21
CA LEU A 35 -7.44 2.70 -2.32
C LEU A 35 -8.75 3.39 -1.92
N GLN A 36 -9.08 3.41 -0.63
CA GLN A 36 -10.26 4.12 -0.10
C GLN A 36 -9.95 5.56 0.33
N SER A 37 -8.68 5.98 0.26
CA SER A 37 -8.31 7.35 0.59
C SER A 37 -8.98 8.33 -0.38
N PHE A 38 -9.55 9.42 0.14
CA PHE A 38 -10.27 10.42 -0.66
C PHE A 38 -9.42 11.05 -1.77
N HIS A 39 -8.09 11.07 -1.59
CA HIS A 39 -7.14 11.59 -2.59
C HIS A 39 -6.59 10.50 -3.51
N ALA A 40 -6.88 9.21 -3.22
CA ALA A 40 -6.46 8.11 -4.08
C ALA A 40 -7.37 8.05 -5.31
N SER A 41 -6.84 8.54 -6.42
CA SER A 41 -7.42 8.24 -7.74
C SER A 41 -7.34 6.74 -7.99
N LYS A 42 -8.33 6.15 -8.66
CA LYS A 42 -8.30 4.71 -9.02
C LYS A 42 -7.05 4.47 -9.89
N PRO A 43 -6.02 3.78 -9.39
CA PRO A 43 -4.75 3.70 -10.09
C PRO A 43 -4.88 2.78 -11.31
N ARG A 44 -4.35 3.20 -12.46
CA ARG A 44 -4.27 2.34 -13.65
C ARG A 44 -3.23 1.23 -13.48
N THR A 45 -2.13 1.55 -12.80
CA THR A 45 -1.01 0.65 -12.54
C THR A 45 -0.56 0.81 -11.10
N ILE A 46 -0.24 -0.29 -10.44
CA ILE A 46 0.32 -0.31 -9.09
C ILE A 46 1.70 -0.93 -9.17
N THR A 47 2.71 -0.17 -8.74
CA THR A 47 4.08 -0.66 -8.64
C THR A 47 4.36 -1.03 -7.20
N ILE A 48 4.82 -2.26 -6.97
CA ILE A 48 5.21 -2.76 -5.66
C ILE A 48 6.69 -3.15 -5.66
N ASP A 49 7.31 -3.15 -4.48
CA ASP A 49 8.60 -3.79 -4.32
C ASP A 49 8.46 -5.33 -4.42
N LYS A 50 9.59 -6.05 -4.48
CA LYS A 50 9.62 -7.52 -4.62
C LYS A 50 9.22 -8.29 -3.35
N ASN A 51 8.52 -7.67 -2.40
CA ASN A 51 8.08 -8.34 -1.19
C ASN A 51 7.00 -9.38 -1.50
N PRO A 52 7.18 -10.65 -1.08
CA PRO A 52 6.24 -11.73 -1.35
C PRO A 52 4.86 -11.54 -0.70
N ALA A 53 4.72 -10.62 0.26
CA ALA A 53 3.42 -10.31 0.86
C ALA A 53 2.48 -9.54 -0.08
N TYR A 54 2.98 -8.87 -1.12
CA TYR A 54 2.19 -7.99 -1.97
C TYR A 54 1.40 -8.67 -3.09
N PRO A 55 1.93 -9.67 -3.83
CA PRO A 55 1.15 -10.36 -4.86
C PRO A 55 -0.16 -10.97 -4.36
N VAL A 56 -0.24 -11.35 -3.08
CA VAL A 56 -1.45 -11.91 -2.44
C VAL A 56 -2.41 -10.81 -1.92
N ALA A 57 -1.90 -9.58 -1.80
CA ALA A 57 -2.60 -8.47 -1.15
C ALA A 57 -3.35 -7.54 -2.11
N ILE A 58 -2.91 -7.49 -3.37
CA ILE A 58 -3.49 -6.69 -4.46
C ILE A 58 -4.74 -7.39 -5.00
#